data_AF-A0A223D021-F1
#
_entry.id   AF-A0A223D021-F1
#
_cell.length_a   1.000
_cell.length_b   1.000
_cell.length_c   1.000
_cell.angle_alpha   90.00
_cell.angle_beta   90.00
_cell.angle_gamma   90.00
#
_symmetry.space_group_name_H-M   'P 1'
#
loop_
_entity.id
_entity.type
_entity.pdbx_description
1 polymer ?
#
loop_
_entity_poly.entity_id
_entity_poly.type
_entity_poly.pdbx_seq_one_letter_code
_entity_poly.pdbx_strand_id
1 'polypeptide(L)'
;MLVKWMICTVEPEQRDAFSQAQESWSQLHGVAGFCGQVGGWKVEEGDVTARIVGLWCDEAAYQTFMDEVHDLITEGSAQGKTYTSIQVRLEEIHEAQLPARLRSWIEGVASVSQWTVRSSVARWDTLMLLGSN
;
A
#
# COMPACT_ATOMS: atom_id res chain seq x y z
N MET A 1 -5.62 -13.94 6.78
CA MET A 1 -4.74 -13.03 6.01
C MET A 1 -4.49 -11.79 6.83
N LEU A 2 -3.36 -11.13 6.63
CA LEU A 2 -3.05 -9.86 7.29
C LEU A 2 -3.15 -8.71 6.28
N VAL A 3 -3.79 -7.63 6.70
CA VAL A 3 -3.92 -6.40 5.93
C VAL A 3 -3.24 -5.26 6.67
N LYS A 4 -2.33 -4.55 5.99
CA LYS A 4 -1.68 -3.34 6.47
C LYS A 4 -2.30 -2.12 5.79
N TRP A 5 -3.11 -1.39 6.54
CA TRP A 5 -3.72 -0.13 6.13
C TRP A 5 -2.80 1.03 6.49
N MET A 6 -2.57 1.95 5.55
CA MET A 6 -1.67 3.08 5.75
C MET A 6 -2.30 4.35 5.21
N ILE A 7 -2.22 5.43 5.99
CA ILE A 7 -2.58 6.77 5.57
C ILE A 7 -1.37 7.67 5.83
N CYS A 8 -0.81 8.26 4.77
CA CYS A 8 0.29 9.21 4.88
C CYS A 8 -0.22 10.60 4.59
N THR A 9 0.04 11.58 5.47
CA THR A 9 -0.18 12.99 5.18
C THR A 9 1.03 13.54 4.46
N VAL A 10 0.82 14.14 3.30
CA VAL A 10 1.87 14.56 2.38
C VAL A 10 1.65 16.04 2.07
N GLU A 11 2.71 16.85 2.17
CA GLU A 11 2.61 18.24 1.71
C GLU A 11 2.35 18.27 0.20
N PRO A 12 1.51 19.18 -0.32
CA PRO A 12 1.15 19.21 -1.74
C PRO A 12 2.37 19.18 -2.68
N GLU A 13 3.46 19.87 -2.34
CA GLU A 13 4.72 19.91 -3.09
C GLU A 13 5.53 18.61 -3.04
N GLN A 14 5.27 17.72 -2.08
CA GLN A 14 5.95 16.42 -1.94
C GLN A 14 5.21 15.27 -2.64
N ARG A 15 4.03 15.53 -3.23
CA ARG A 15 3.20 14.49 -3.84
C ARG A 15 3.93 13.67 -4.91
N ASP A 16 4.71 14.33 -5.75
CA ASP A 16 5.45 13.66 -6.84
C ASP A 16 6.64 12.87 -6.28
N ALA A 17 7.39 13.46 -5.34
CA ALA A 17 8.49 12.77 -4.65
C ALA A 17 7.98 11.54 -3.88
N PHE A 18 6.82 11.65 -3.21
CA PHE A 18 6.16 10.53 -2.54
C PHE A 18 5.78 9.43 -3.54
N SER A 19 5.20 9.79 -4.68
CA SER A 19 4.80 8.83 -5.71
C SER A 19 6.01 8.10 -6.29
N GLN A 20 7.09 8.82 -6.57
CA GLN A 20 8.34 8.24 -7.04
C GLN A 20 8.97 7.29 -6.00
N ALA A 21 8.98 7.69 -4.72
CA ALA A 21 9.43 6.81 -3.65
C ALA A 21 8.53 5.56 -3.56
N GLN A 22 7.22 5.70 -3.78
CA GLN A 22 6.30 4.58 -3.75
C GLN A 22 6.54 3.55 -4.86
N GLU A 23 7.04 3.95 -6.02
CA GLU A 23 7.41 3.01 -7.09
C GLU A 23 8.51 2.03 -6.68
N SER A 24 9.35 2.41 -5.70
CA SER A 24 10.39 1.52 -5.17
C SER A 24 9.82 0.29 -4.44
N TRP A 25 8.55 0.34 -4.03
CA TRP A 25 7.86 -0.79 -3.41
C TRP A 25 7.49 -1.89 -4.41
N SER A 26 7.68 -1.66 -5.71
CA SER A 26 7.66 -2.73 -6.73
C SER A 26 8.62 -3.88 -6.41
N GLN A 27 9.66 -3.64 -5.60
CA GLN A 27 10.56 -4.67 -5.06
C GLN A 27 9.86 -5.71 -4.18
N LEU A 28 8.64 -5.43 -3.67
CA LEU A 28 7.82 -6.44 -3.00
C LEU A 28 7.32 -7.53 -3.94
N HIS A 29 7.38 -7.31 -5.25
CA HIS A 29 7.01 -8.34 -6.22
C HIS A 29 7.91 -9.58 -6.07
N GLY A 30 7.30 -10.70 -5.70
CA GLY A 30 8.00 -11.96 -5.48
C GLY A 30 8.48 -12.19 -4.04
N VAL A 31 8.28 -11.23 -3.13
CA VAL A 31 8.49 -11.44 -1.69
C VAL A 31 7.52 -12.51 -1.19
N ALA A 32 8.04 -13.49 -0.45
CA ALA A 32 7.25 -14.61 0.03
C ALA A 32 6.08 -14.13 0.91
N GLY A 33 4.88 -14.61 0.62
CA GLY A 33 3.66 -14.26 1.34
C GLY A 33 3.10 -12.87 1.08
N PHE A 34 3.71 -12.07 0.20
CA PHE A 34 3.14 -10.80 -0.26
C PHE A 34 2.05 -11.04 -1.31
N CYS A 35 0.85 -10.52 -1.05
CA CYS A 35 -0.33 -10.67 -1.90
C CYS A 35 -0.59 -9.45 -2.79
N GLY A 36 0.16 -8.36 -2.63
CA GLY A 36 0.00 -7.15 -3.45
C GLY A 36 -0.25 -5.91 -2.62
N GLN A 37 -0.09 -4.77 -3.27
CA GLN A 37 -0.30 -3.44 -2.70
C GLN A 37 -1.07 -2.58 -3.68
N VAL A 38 -2.04 -1.83 -3.18
CA VAL A 38 -2.77 -0.84 -3.98
C VAL A 38 -2.99 0.41 -3.13
N GLY A 39 -3.13 1.55 -3.79
CA GLY A 39 -3.41 2.79 -3.09
C GLY A 39 -3.65 3.93 -4.04
N GLY A 40 -3.92 5.08 -3.46
CA GLY A 40 -4.23 6.28 -4.20
C GLY A 40 -4.21 7.54 -3.35
N TRP A 41 -4.50 8.64 -4.01
CA TRP A 41 -4.54 9.96 -3.39
C TRP A 41 -5.95 10.32 -2.97
N LYS A 42 -6.10 10.87 -1.77
CA LYS A 42 -7.29 11.58 -1.32
C LYS A 42 -6.90 13.04 -1.07
N VAL A 43 -7.60 13.96 -1.73
CA VAL A 43 -7.39 15.40 -1.60
C VAL A 43 -8.66 16.00 -1.01
N GLU A 44 -8.54 16.61 0.15
CA GLU A 44 -9.57 17.42 0.81
C GLU A 44 -9.04 18.85 0.96
N GLU A 45 -9.88 19.83 1.30
CA GLU A 45 -9.46 21.23 1.38
C GLU A 45 -8.27 21.43 2.34
N GLY A 46 -7.07 21.59 1.78
CA GLY A 46 -5.83 21.77 2.52
C GLY A 46 -5.06 20.50 2.87
N ASP A 47 -5.64 19.32 2.67
CA ASP A 47 -5.03 18.04 3.06
C ASP A 47 -4.84 17.11 1.87
N VAL A 48 -3.60 16.65 1.66
CA VAL A 48 -3.26 15.61 0.68
C VAL A 48 -2.83 14.36 1.42
N THR A 49 -3.57 13.28 1.27
CA THR A 49 -3.25 11.99 1.89
C THR A 49 -3.08 10.88 0.88
N ALA A 50 -2.03 10.06 1.04
CA ALA A 50 -1.89 8.80 0.34
C ALA A 50 -2.51 7.70 1.20
N ARG A 51 -3.49 6.98 0.64
CA ARG A 51 -4.07 5.79 1.26
C ARG A 51 -3.52 4.56 0.57
N ILE A 52 -2.85 3.71 1.33
CA ILE A 52 -2.15 2.53 0.82
C ILE A 52 -2.63 1.32 1.61
N VAL A 53 -2.79 0.20 0.94
CA VAL A 53 -3.05 -1.09 1.57
C VAL A 53 -2.09 -2.13 1.02
N GLY A 54 -1.39 -2.80 1.94
CA GLY A 54 -0.54 -3.95 1.64
C GLY A 54 -1.19 -5.24 2.16
N LEU A 55 -1.23 -6.28 1.33
CA LEU A 55 -1.84 -7.56 1.66
C LEU A 55 -0.78 -8.64 1.86
N TRP A 56 -0.98 -9.45 2.88
CA TRP A 56 -0.09 -10.55 3.25
C TRP A 56 -0.89 -11.83 3.50
N CYS A 57 -0.33 -12.97 3.12
CA CYS A 57 -0.93 -14.29 3.36
C CYS A 57 -1.21 -14.51 4.85
N ASP A 58 -0.26 -14.12 5.70
CA ASP A 58 -0.28 -14.30 7.14
C ASP A 58 0.67 -13.29 7.85
N GLU A 59 0.60 -13.27 9.18
CA GLU A 59 1.42 -12.41 10.03
C GLU A 59 2.91 -12.77 9.99
N ALA A 60 3.24 -14.05 9.86
CA ALA A 60 4.64 -14.51 9.84
C ALA A 60 5.38 -13.97 8.61
N ALA A 61 4.78 -14.06 7.43
CA ALA A 61 5.34 -13.49 6.20
C ALA A 61 5.51 -11.97 6.29
N TYR A 62 4.55 -11.27 6.89
CA TYR A 62 4.66 -9.84 7.14
C TYR A 62 5.83 -9.51 8.08
N GLN A 63 5.99 -10.27 9.17
CA GLN A 63 7.06 -10.04 10.13
C GLN A 63 8.45 -10.28 9.49
N THR A 64 8.62 -11.35 8.71
CA THR A 64 9.86 -11.58 7.95
C THR A 64 10.17 -10.41 7.01
N PHE A 65 9.16 -9.87 6.32
CA PHE A 65 9.35 -8.68 5.50
C PHE A 65 9.80 -7.46 6.33
N MET A 66 9.20 -7.24 7.50
CA MET A 66 9.57 -6.14 8.40
C MET A 66 11.01 -6.27 8.89
N ASP A 67 11.47 -7.49 9.19
CA ASP A 67 12.80 -7.74 9.75
C ASP A 67 13.91 -7.65 8.71
N GLU A 68 13.63 -8.04 7.45
CA GLU A 68 14.69 -8.25 6.45
C GLU A 68 14.70 -7.23 5.30
N VAL A 69 13.53 -6.72 4.90
CA VAL A 69 13.37 -6.01 3.60
C VAL A 69 12.85 -4.58 3.78
N HIS A 70 12.00 -4.33 4.77
CA HIS A 70 11.28 -3.07 4.95
C HIS A 70 12.20 -1.84 4.97
N ASP A 71 13.22 -1.87 5.83
CA ASP A 71 14.09 -0.71 6.03
C ASP A 71 14.98 -0.47 4.82
N LEU A 72 15.41 -1.52 4.13
CA LEU A 72 16.18 -1.40 2.88
C LEU A 72 15.41 -0.63 1.81
N ILE A 73 14.11 -0.91 1.63
CA ILE A 73 13.26 -0.19 0.66
C ILE A 73 13.00 1.23 1.16
N THR A 74 12.68 1.40 2.44
CA THR A 74 12.31 2.71 3.01
C THR A 74 13.48 3.69 2.98
N GLU A 75 14.68 3.25 3.36
CA GLU A 75 15.90 4.05 3.32
C GLU A 75 16.36 4.30 1.89
N GLY A 76 16.36 3.26 1.03
CA GLY A 76 16.80 3.36 -0.36
C GLY A 76 15.92 4.28 -1.22
N SER A 77 14.62 4.39 -0.92
CA SER A 77 13.67 5.27 -1.62
C SER A 77 13.52 6.65 -0.98
N ALA A 78 14.06 6.85 0.23
CA ALA A 78 13.80 8.01 1.07
C ALA A 78 12.30 8.30 1.34
N GLN A 79 11.42 7.28 1.24
CA GLN A 79 9.97 7.45 1.41
C GLN A 79 9.62 8.16 2.73
N GLY A 80 10.32 7.85 3.83
CA GLY A 80 10.11 8.45 5.14
C GLY A 80 10.29 9.98 5.18
N LYS A 81 10.91 10.59 4.16
CA LYS A 81 11.11 12.04 4.05
C LYS A 81 10.04 12.75 3.20
N THR A 82 9.11 11.99 2.61
CA THR A 82 8.13 12.50 1.64
C THR A 82 6.74 12.73 2.25
N TYR A 83 6.56 12.43 3.54
CA TYR A 83 5.32 12.62 4.27
C TYR A 83 5.60 13.23 5.64
N THR A 84 4.62 13.91 6.22
CA THR A 84 4.73 14.55 7.54
C THR A 84 4.19 13.67 8.67
N SER A 85 3.26 12.77 8.34
CA SER A 85 2.79 11.76 9.28
C SER A 85 2.34 10.49 8.56
N ILE A 86 2.37 9.37 9.27
CA ILE A 86 1.82 8.10 8.82
C ILE A 86 0.99 7.46 9.92
N GLN A 87 -0.19 6.97 9.56
CA GLN A 87 -1.02 6.11 10.38
C GLN A 87 -0.97 4.70 9.81
N VAL A 88 -0.65 3.72 10.64
CA VAL A 88 -0.59 2.31 10.25
C VAL A 88 -1.57 1.51 11.11
N ARG A 89 -2.41 0.70 10.47
CA ARG A 89 -3.27 -0.27 11.15
C ARG A 89 -3.08 -1.65 10.53
N LEU A 90 -2.81 -2.62 11.40
CA LEU A 90 -2.83 -4.03 11.03
C LEU A 90 -4.19 -4.64 11.35
N GLU A 91 -4.69 -5.49 10.47
CA GLU A 91 -5.95 -6.19 10.66
C GLU A 91 -5.87 -7.60 10.10
N GLU A 92 -6.17 -8.59 10.94
CA GLU A 92 -6.43 -9.94 10.46
C GLU A 92 -7.84 -10.04 9.92
N ILE A 93 -7.96 -10.52 8.67
CA ILE A 93 -9.24 -10.63 7.98
C ILE A 93 -9.33 -11.99 7.31
N HIS A 94 -10.54 -12.57 7.32
CA HIS A 94 -10.84 -13.77 6.54
C HIS A 94 -10.86 -13.42 5.03
N GLU A 95 -10.26 -14.26 4.18
CA GLU A 95 -10.11 -13.99 2.73
C GLU A 95 -11.44 -13.60 2.06
N ALA A 96 -12.55 -14.24 2.45
CA ALA A 96 -13.88 -13.94 1.92
C ALA A 96 -14.39 -12.50 2.17
N GLN A 97 -13.87 -11.80 3.19
CA GLN A 97 -14.26 -10.42 3.51
C GLN A 97 -13.39 -9.38 2.79
N LEU A 98 -12.22 -9.80 2.29
CA LEU A 98 -11.22 -8.92 1.70
C LEU A 98 -11.74 -8.07 0.52
N PRO A 99 -12.52 -8.59 -0.45
CA PRO A 99 -12.98 -7.78 -1.58
C PRO A 99 -13.83 -6.58 -1.15
N ALA A 100 -14.75 -6.78 -0.20
CA ALA A 100 -15.63 -5.71 0.28
C ALA A 100 -14.84 -4.66 1.09
N ARG A 101 -13.89 -5.12 1.91
CA ARG A 101 -13.02 -4.24 2.71
C ARG A 101 -12.11 -3.40 1.82
N LEU A 102 -11.49 -4.02 0.81
CA LEU A 102 -10.63 -3.33 -0.13
C LEU A 102 -11.40 -2.31 -0.96
N ARG A 103 -12.59 -2.67 -1.46
CA ARG A 103 -13.45 -1.74 -2.21
C ARG A 103 -13.77 -0.49 -1.40
N SER A 104 -14.25 -0.66 -0.17
CA SER A 104 -14.59 0.46 0.71
C SER A 104 -13.38 1.37 0.99
N TRP A 105 -12.18 0.81 1.06
CA TRP A 105 -10.95 1.59 1.22
C TRP A 105 -10.61 2.40 -0.02
N ILE A 106 -10.67 1.78 -1.21
CA ILE A 106 -10.33 2.40 -2.48
C ILE A 106 -11.38 3.42 -2.94
N GLU A 107 -12.66 3.23 -2.64
CA GLU A 107 -13.69 4.26 -2.84
C GLU A 107 -13.37 5.58 -2.12
N GLY A 108 -12.51 5.54 -1.11
CA GLY A 108 -12.03 6.71 -0.39
C GLY A 108 -10.83 7.42 -1.02
N VAL A 109 -10.32 6.97 -2.18
CA VAL A 109 -9.29 7.69 -2.97
C VAL A 109 -9.88 8.24 -4.26
N ALA A 110 -9.35 9.37 -4.73
CA ALA A 110 -9.80 10.02 -5.96
C ALA A 110 -9.38 9.25 -7.22
N SER A 111 -8.21 8.60 -7.18
CA SER A 111 -7.75 7.70 -8.22
C SER A 111 -6.74 6.70 -7.65
N VAL A 112 -6.76 5.48 -8.19
CA VAL A 112 -5.70 4.50 -7.90
C VAL A 112 -4.43 4.87 -8.64
N SER A 113 -3.32 4.82 -7.92
CA SER A 113 -2.03 5.27 -8.40
C SER A 113 -1.26 4.16 -9.11
N GLN A 114 -0.34 4.59 -9.98
CA GLN A 114 0.48 3.69 -10.80
C GLN A 114 1.45 2.82 -9.99
N TRP A 115 1.80 3.24 -8.78
CA TRP A 115 2.64 2.49 -7.82
C TRP A 115 1.90 1.33 -7.13
N THR A 116 0.86 0.79 -7.77
CA THR A 116 0.22 -0.47 -7.37
C THR A 116 1.18 -1.64 -7.64
N VAL A 117 1.42 -2.46 -6.63
CA VAL A 117 2.29 -3.64 -6.75
C VAL A 117 1.43 -4.88 -6.91
N ARG A 118 1.53 -5.50 -8.07
CA ARG A 118 0.79 -6.72 -8.40
C ARG A 118 1.42 -7.94 -7.73
N SER A 119 0.60 -8.95 -7.45
CA SER A 119 1.09 -10.26 -7.05
C SER A 119 1.38 -11.11 -8.28
N SER A 120 2.38 -11.98 -8.19
CA SER A 120 2.60 -13.05 -9.17
C SER A 120 1.51 -14.12 -9.14
N VAL A 121 0.64 -14.13 -8.11
CA VAL A 121 -0.48 -15.05 -7.99
C VAL A 121 -1.75 -14.42 -8.56
N ALA A 122 -2.28 -15.00 -9.63
CA ALA A 122 -3.40 -14.45 -10.42
C ALA A 122 -4.66 -14.09 -9.60
N ARG A 123 -4.97 -14.85 -8.54
CA ARG A 123 -6.13 -14.57 -7.69
C ARG A 123 -6.04 -13.22 -6.97
N TRP A 124 -4.82 -12.81 -6.58
CA TRP A 124 -4.61 -11.53 -5.91
C TRP A 124 -4.49 -10.38 -6.91
N ASP A 125 -3.93 -10.63 -8.10
CA ASP A 125 -3.88 -9.65 -9.18
C ASP A 125 -5.28 -9.14 -9.56
N THR A 126 -6.24 -10.06 -9.66
CA THR A 126 -7.66 -9.72 -9.91
C THR A 126 -8.25 -8.81 -8.84
N LEU A 127 -7.85 -9.00 -7.58
CA LEU A 127 -8.32 -8.20 -6.46
C LEU A 127 -7.70 -6.78 -6.47
N MET A 128 -6.46 -6.64 -6.95
CA MET A 128 -5.80 -5.34 -7.12
C MET A 128 -6.40 -4.52 -8.27
N LEU A 129 -6.95 -5.18 -9.29
CA LEU A 129 -7.63 -4.53 -10.42
C LEU A 129 -8.99 -3.92 -10.07
N LEU A 130 -9.62 -4.34 -8.96
CA LEU A 130 -10.89 -3.75 -8.50
C LEU A 130 -10.79 -2.26 -8.16
N GLY A 131 -9.57 -1.74 -7.97
CA GLY A 131 -9.33 -0.32 -7.73
C GLY A 131 -9.00 0.51 -8.97
N SER A 132 -8.73 -0.09 -10.14
CA SER A 132 -8.13 0.61 -11.29
C SER A 132 -9.12 1.26 -12.28
N ASN A 133 -10.37 1.52 -11.90
CA ASN A 133 -11.36 2.15 -12.79
C ASN A 133 -11.38 3.68 -12.67
#